data_AF-A0A9N8DCW8-F1
#
_entry.id   AF-A0A9N8DCW8-F1
#
_cell.length_a   1.000
_cell.length_b   1.000
_cell.length_c   1.000
_cell.angle_alpha   90.00
_cell.angle_beta   90.00
_cell.angle_gamma   90.00
#
_symmetry.space_group_name_H-M   'P 1'
#
loop_
_entity.id
_entity.type
_entity.pdbx_description
1 polymer ?
#
loop_
_entity_poly.entity_id
_entity_poly.type
_entity_poly.pdbx_seq_one_letter_code
_entity_poly.pdbx_strand_id
1 'polypeptide(L)'
;MPPKEKEDMILLDRQVSSMSSVTLSTDLSASTRSSFQEPVIRGSTTSSTGVSWAAIQNLGISLGIYVLGIYYKELLVPPHDEVYTREHPYQQLSSGDTIVNFELNHPLVYPAAVPSKLLFRTCISLPVVIMILTHTFYKSSWNCTLSSVSGLLTGISMCEILTHMLKYFVLRRRPNFYSHLCMGSCIQNLHGRRQEGADYSWWRPWALWTICLVPWSWAAYVACSRIADKWHHASDVVAGIMLGIACALVSYHSLFPHVLSEQAGTSHIELAIQKKNQ
;
A
#
# COMPACT_ATOMS: atom_id res chain seq x y z
N MET A 1 66.18 17.35 33.77
CA MET A 1 64.94 16.60 33.53
C MET A 1 63.86 17.56 33.09
N PRO A 2 63.58 17.68 31.78
CA PRO A 2 62.31 18.22 31.33
C PRO A 2 61.22 17.12 31.37
N PRO A 3 59.93 17.51 31.45
CA PRO A 3 58.86 16.61 31.87
C PRO A 3 58.45 15.62 30.77
N LYS A 4 58.04 14.42 31.19
CA LYS A 4 57.51 13.30 30.38
C LYS A 4 56.37 13.67 29.40
N GLU A 5 55.80 14.86 29.54
CA GLU A 5 54.70 15.37 28.73
C GLU A 5 55.10 15.73 27.27
N LYS A 6 56.39 15.96 27.00
CA LYS A 6 56.87 16.29 25.64
C LYS A 6 57.08 15.06 24.74
N GLU A 7 57.29 13.87 25.30
CA GLU A 7 57.47 12.64 24.51
C GLU A 7 56.13 12.10 24.01
N ASP A 8 55.06 12.22 24.82
CA ASP A 8 53.71 11.80 24.44
C ASP A 8 53.10 12.70 23.37
N MET A 9 53.45 14.00 23.36
CA MET A 9 52.99 14.94 22.33
C MET A 9 53.66 14.71 20.96
N ILE A 10 54.90 14.20 20.93
CA ILE A 10 55.61 13.82 19.69
C ILE A 10 55.06 12.50 19.13
N LEU A 11 54.58 11.58 19.98
CA LEU A 11 53.93 10.34 19.55
C LEU A 11 52.51 10.59 19.01
N LEU A 12 51.75 11.53 19.58
CA LEU A 12 50.45 11.94 19.06
C LEU A 12 50.55 12.65 17.71
N ASP A 13 51.54 13.54 17.50
CA ASP A 13 51.72 14.24 16.23
C ASP A 13 52.15 13.30 15.09
N ARG A 14 52.85 12.20 15.42
CA ARG A 14 53.22 11.13 14.47
C ARG A 14 52.04 10.22 14.11
N GLN A 15 51.10 9.97 15.02
CA GLN A 15 49.84 9.29 14.70
C GLN A 15 48.88 10.17 13.91
N VAL A 16 48.78 11.46 14.23
CA VAL A 16 47.95 12.41 13.47
C VAL A 16 48.50 12.58 12.05
N SER A 17 49.83 12.69 11.89
CA SER A 17 50.48 12.76 10.56
C SER A 17 50.34 11.48 9.73
N SER A 18 50.14 10.30 10.34
CA SER A 18 49.83 9.06 9.62
C SER A 18 48.33 8.89 9.31
N MET A 19 47.45 9.68 9.95
CA MET A 19 46.00 9.69 9.68
C MET A 19 45.59 10.81 8.70
N SER A 20 46.41 11.84 8.51
CA SER A 20 46.10 12.98 7.63
C SER A 20 46.59 12.86 6.17
N SER A 21 47.12 11.71 5.74
CA SER A 21 47.41 11.43 4.32
C SER A 21 46.36 10.55 3.63
N VAL A 22 45.21 10.30 4.26
CA VAL A 22 44.04 9.75 3.56
C VAL A 22 43.25 10.92 2.99
N THR A 23 43.80 11.51 1.92
CA THR A 23 43.04 12.38 1.04
C THR A 23 41.85 11.60 0.51
N LEU A 24 40.65 12.10 0.82
CA LEU A 24 39.37 11.64 0.34
C LEU A 24 39.29 11.87 -1.18
N SER A 25 39.91 10.98 -1.95
CA SER A 25 39.72 10.88 -3.38
C SER A 25 38.28 10.44 -3.64
N THR A 26 37.56 11.25 -4.39
CA THR A 26 36.24 10.99 -4.95
C THR A 26 36.31 9.82 -5.93
N ASP A 27 36.31 8.59 -5.43
CA ASP A 27 36.10 7.37 -6.21
C ASP A 27 34.92 6.58 -5.63
N LEU A 28 33.79 7.26 -5.46
CA LEU A 28 32.51 6.63 -5.10
C LEU A 28 31.75 6.17 -6.36
N SER A 29 32.47 5.48 -7.26
CA SER A 29 31.88 4.87 -8.45
C SER A 29 32.65 3.63 -8.86
N ALA A 30 32.73 2.59 -8.01
CA ALA A 30 33.17 1.28 -8.50
C ALA A 30 32.87 0.07 -7.60
N SER A 31 32.76 0.18 -6.27
CA SER A 31 32.93 -1.01 -5.42
C SER A 31 31.84 -1.24 -4.36
N THR A 32 30.58 -1.06 -4.72
CA THR A 32 29.46 -1.68 -3.99
C THR A 32 28.34 -2.11 -4.95
N ARG A 33 28.72 -2.72 -6.08
CA ARG A 33 27.87 -3.74 -6.70
C ARG A 33 28.10 -5.00 -5.89
N SER A 34 27.38 -5.17 -4.78
CA SER A 34 27.05 -6.54 -4.41
C SER A 34 26.31 -7.09 -5.63
N SER A 35 26.83 -8.17 -6.21
CA SER A 35 26.11 -8.95 -7.20
C SER A 35 24.84 -9.45 -6.50
N PHE A 36 23.78 -8.65 -6.57
CA PHE A 36 22.43 -9.15 -6.60
C PHE A 36 22.38 -9.97 -7.88
N GLN A 37 22.78 -11.23 -7.74
CA GLN A 37 22.80 -12.18 -8.82
C GLN A 37 21.36 -12.25 -9.30
N GLU A 38 21.09 -11.62 -10.46
CA GLU A 38 19.76 -11.65 -11.07
C GLU A 38 19.32 -13.12 -11.07
N PRO A 39 18.10 -13.44 -10.59
CA PRO A 39 17.63 -14.80 -10.60
C PRO A 39 17.77 -15.31 -12.03
N VAL A 40 18.65 -16.31 -12.22
CA VAL A 40 18.88 -16.95 -13.51
C VAL A 40 17.56 -17.57 -13.92
N ILE A 41 16.82 -16.85 -14.77
CA ILE A 41 15.55 -17.33 -15.34
C ILE A 41 15.91 -18.50 -16.24
N ARG A 42 15.75 -19.70 -15.69
CA ARG A 42 16.09 -20.98 -16.31
C ARG A 42 15.13 -21.22 -17.49
N GLY A 43 15.60 -20.98 -18.70
CA GLY A 43 14.98 -21.42 -19.96
C GLY A 43 13.76 -20.60 -20.42
N SER A 44 13.99 -19.46 -21.07
CA SER A 44 12.95 -18.74 -21.81
C SER A 44 12.69 -19.38 -23.18
N THR A 45 11.87 -20.42 -23.22
CA THR A 45 11.17 -20.80 -24.46
C THR A 45 10.01 -19.83 -24.66
N THR A 46 10.14 -18.91 -25.62
CA THR A 46 9.03 -18.02 -26.01
C THR A 46 7.96 -18.85 -26.71
N SER A 47 6.72 -18.80 -26.23
CA SER A 47 5.59 -19.42 -26.94
C SER A 47 5.38 -18.73 -28.29
N SER A 48 4.64 -19.38 -29.20
CA SER A 48 4.26 -18.80 -30.51
C SER A 48 3.52 -17.46 -30.44
N THR A 49 3.04 -17.09 -29.24
CA THR A 49 2.33 -15.84 -28.94
C THR A 49 3.25 -14.70 -28.44
N GLY A 50 4.57 -14.93 -28.33
CA GLY A 50 5.53 -13.94 -27.82
C GLY A 50 5.54 -13.78 -26.29
N VAL A 51 4.84 -14.67 -25.57
CA VAL A 51 4.79 -14.67 -24.11
C VAL A 51 5.87 -15.59 -23.54
N SER A 52 6.58 -15.11 -22.53
CA SER A 52 7.58 -15.89 -21.82
C SER A 52 6.96 -16.74 -20.71
N TRP A 53 7.50 -17.94 -20.50
CA TRP A 53 7.06 -18.82 -19.41
C TRP A 53 7.25 -18.18 -18.02
N ALA A 54 8.30 -17.39 -17.84
CA ALA A 54 8.55 -16.66 -16.59
C ALA A 54 7.42 -15.67 -16.25
N ALA A 55 6.84 -14.99 -17.25
CA ALA A 55 5.72 -14.07 -17.02
C ALA A 55 4.47 -14.83 -16.56
N ILE A 56 4.23 -16.01 -17.12
CA ILE A 56 3.10 -16.89 -16.73
C ILE A 56 3.31 -17.43 -15.31
N GLN A 57 4.53 -17.84 -14.96
CA GLN A 57 4.87 -18.28 -13.61
C GLN A 57 4.65 -17.17 -12.58
N ASN A 58 5.13 -15.96 -12.85
CA ASN A 58 4.92 -14.80 -11.97
C ASN A 58 3.43 -14.51 -11.78
N LEU A 59 2.63 -14.58 -12.85
CA LEU A 59 1.17 -14.42 -12.75
C LEU A 59 0.54 -15.51 -11.88
N GLY A 60 0.94 -16.77 -12.05
CA GLY A 60 0.44 -17.88 -11.25
C GLY A 60 0.76 -17.71 -9.76
N ILE A 61 1.99 -17.32 -9.43
CA ILE A 61 2.41 -17.04 -8.05
C ILE A 61 1.61 -15.87 -7.47
N SER A 62 1.51 -14.75 -8.18
CA SER A 62 0.74 -13.57 -7.75
C SER A 62 -0.74 -13.88 -7.54
N LEU A 63 -1.35 -14.70 -8.40
CA LEU A 63 -2.73 -15.15 -8.24
C LEU A 63 -2.89 -16.04 -7.00
N GLY A 64 -1.95 -16.95 -6.76
CA GLY A 64 -1.94 -17.78 -5.56
C GLY A 64 -1.85 -16.95 -4.28
N ILE A 65 -0.94 -15.96 -4.25
CA ILE A 65 -0.81 -15.02 -3.12
C ILE A 65 -2.10 -14.23 -2.93
N TYR A 66 -2.69 -13.71 -4.00
CA TYR A 66 -3.95 -12.97 -3.96
C TYR A 66 -5.11 -13.80 -3.39
N VAL A 67 -5.28 -15.04 -3.85
CA VAL A 67 -6.29 -15.96 -3.32
C VAL A 67 -6.02 -16.24 -1.84
N LEU A 68 -4.76 -16.48 -1.47
CA LEU A 68 -4.37 -16.68 -0.07
C LEU A 68 -4.75 -15.46 0.79
N GLY A 69 -4.42 -14.25 0.31
CA GLY A 69 -4.67 -13.00 1.02
C GLY A 69 -6.16 -12.64 1.16
N ILE A 70 -7.02 -13.08 0.24
CA ILE A 70 -8.47 -12.83 0.35
C ILE A 70 -9.14 -13.87 1.25
N TYR A 71 -8.88 -15.16 1.00
CA TYR A 71 -9.65 -16.24 1.61
C TYR A 71 -9.07 -16.73 2.94
N TYR A 72 -7.76 -16.60 3.16
CA TYR A 72 -7.08 -17.15 4.33
C TYR A 72 -6.46 -16.06 5.23
N LYS A 73 -6.85 -14.79 5.07
CA LYS A 73 -6.39 -13.71 5.96
C LYS A 73 -6.78 -13.88 7.43
N GLU A 74 -7.87 -14.61 7.70
CA GLU A 74 -8.30 -14.98 9.05
C GLU A 74 -7.49 -16.15 9.62
N LEU A 75 -6.90 -16.98 8.77
CA LEU A 75 -5.94 -18.00 9.19
C LEU A 75 -4.61 -17.37 9.60
N LEU A 76 -4.21 -16.29 8.93
CA LEU A 76 -2.94 -15.60 9.18
C LEU A 76 -2.92 -14.80 10.49
N VAL A 77 -4.08 -14.34 10.96
CA VAL A 77 -4.21 -13.74 12.30
C VAL A 77 -5.34 -14.42 13.05
N PRO A 78 -5.03 -15.35 13.96
CA PRO A 78 -6.06 -16.00 14.75
C PRO A 78 -6.79 -14.94 15.60
N PRO A 79 -8.10 -15.10 15.79
CA PRO A 79 -8.88 -14.19 16.62
C PRO A 79 -8.33 -14.20 18.04
N HIS A 80 -7.98 -13.01 18.55
CA HIS A 80 -7.59 -12.84 19.95
C HIS A 80 -8.86 -12.65 20.79
N ASP A 81 -9.07 -13.48 21.80
CA ASP A 81 -10.27 -13.44 22.68
C ASP A 81 -10.44 -12.09 23.38
N GLU A 82 -9.35 -11.33 23.55
CA GLU A 82 -9.35 -9.98 24.12
C GLU A 82 -10.26 -8.98 23.39
N VAL A 83 -10.56 -9.19 22.11
CA VAL A 83 -11.44 -8.28 21.36
C VAL A 83 -12.88 -8.32 21.90
N TYR A 84 -13.34 -9.49 22.36
CA TYR A 84 -14.71 -9.70 22.83
C TYR A 84 -14.88 -9.46 24.33
N THR A 85 -13.79 -9.50 25.11
CA THR A 85 -13.83 -9.35 26.57
C THR A 85 -13.50 -7.95 27.06
N ARG A 86 -13.03 -7.05 26.19
CA ARG A 86 -12.73 -5.65 26.55
C ARG A 86 -14.00 -4.88 26.94
N GLU A 87 -14.02 -4.36 28.16
CA GLU A 87 -15.07 -3.47 28.65
C GLU A 87 -15.23 -2.22 27.77
N HIS A 88 -16.46 -1.71 27.77
CA HIS A 88 -16.84 -0.54 26.98
C HIS A 88 -16.23 0.70 27.64
N PRO A 89 -15.60 1.59 26.85
CA PRO A 89 -15.03 2.81 27.43
C PRO A 89 -16.13 3.65 28.06
N TYR A 90 -15.80 4.39 29.11
CA TYR A 90 -16.68 5.33 29.79
C TYR A 90 -15.85 6.52 30.28
N GLN A 91 -16.50 7.63 30.57
CA GLN A 91 -15.89 8.82 31.13
C GLN A 91 -16.52 9.08 32.50
N GLN A 92 -15.69 9.32 33.52
CA GLN A 92 -16.18 9.74 34.83
C GLN A 92 -16.17 11.26 34.92
N LEU A 93 -17.29 11.84 35.33
CA LEU A 93 -17.39 13.27 35.63
C LEU A 93 -16.77 13.59 36.99
N SER A 94 -16.42 14.85 37.20
CA SER A 94 -15.96 15.35 38.51
C SER A 94 -17.01 15.19 39.62
N SER A 95 -18.28 14.97 39.26
CA SER A 95 -19.38 14.63 40.18
C SER A 95 -19.40 13.17 40.62
N GLY A 96 -18.57 12.29 40.04
CA GLY A 96 -18.57 10.84 40.28
C GLY A 96 -19.49 10.05 39.36
N ASP A 97 -20.28 10.72 38.51
CA ASP A 97 -21.18 10.07 37.56
C ASP A 97 -20.40 9.42 36.41
N THR A 98 -20.79 8.20 36.02
CA THR A 98 -20.23 7.50 34.87
C THR A 98 -21.10 7.74 33.64
N ILE A 99 -20.52 8.34 32.61
CA ILE A 99 -21.18 8.64 31.33
C ILE A 99 -20.45 7.94 30.17
N VAL A 100 -21.13 7.86 29.02
CA VAL A 100 -20.50 7.38 27.78
C VAL A 100 -19.40 8.32 27.31
N ASN A 101 -18.34 7.77 26.71
CA ASN A 101 -17.24 8.59 26.21
C ASN A 101 -17.70 9.39 24.99
N PHE A 102 -17.69 10.73 25.09
CA PHE A 102 -18.13 11.61 24.01
C PHE A 102 -17.29 11.50 22.72
N GLU A 103 -16.02 11.12 22.80
CA GLU A 103 -15.13 10.94 21.63
C GLU A 103 -15.61 9.82 20.69
N LEU A 104 -16.37 8.86 21.23
CA LEU A 104 -16.86 7.68 20.51
C LEU A 104 -18.36 7.73 20.22
N ASN A 105 -19.01 8.86 20.52
CA ASN A 105 -20.45 9.06 20.43
C ASN A 105 -20.85 9.95 19.23
N HIS A 106 -20.22 9.73 18.08
CA HIS A 106 -20.60 10.43 16.85
C HIS A 106 -21.81 9.75 16.16
N PRO A 107 -22.71 10.53 15.52
CA PRO A 107 -23.88 9.98 14.84
C PRO A 107 -23.47 9.16 13.61
N LEU A 108 -24.22 8.09 13.33
CA LEU A 108 -24.01 7.25 12.16
C LEU A 108 -24.57 7.92 10.91
N VAL A 109 -23.70 8.20 9.94
CA VAL A 109 -24.12 8.64 8.59
C VAL A 109 -24.41 7.40 7.74
N TYR A 110 -25.68 7.19 7.38
CA TYR A 110 -26.12 6.10 6.52
C TYR A 110 -27.17 6.56 5.48
N PRO A 111 -27.00 6.28 4.18
CA PRO A 111 -25.85 5.59 3.57
C PRO A 111 -24.56 6.43 3.64
N ALA A 112 -23.40 5.78 3.74
CA ALA A 112 -22.12 6.47 3.65
C ALA A 112 -21.97 7.14 2.27
N ALA A 113 -21.33 8.31 2.20
CA ALA A 113 -21.14 9.06 0.96
C ALA A 113 -20.45 8.22 -0.12
N VAL A 114 -19.53 7.34 0.29
CA VAL A 114 -18.95 6.29 -0.58
C VAL A 114 -19.29 4.91 -0.01
N PRO A 115 -20.30 4.22 -0.58
CA PRO A 115 -20.64 2.86 -0.18
C PRO A 115 -19.47 1.90 -0.38
N SER A 116 -19.28 0.94 0.54
CA SER A 116 -18.17 -0.04 0.46
C SER A 116 -18.20 -0.86 -0.84
N LYS A 117 -19.39 -1.17 -1.36
CA LYS A 117 -19.57 -1.87 -2.64
C LYS A 117 -19.06 -1.04 -3.83
N LEU A 118 -19.28 0.28 -3.81
CA LEU A 118 -18.82 1.17 -4.85
C LEU A 118 -17.29 1.27 -4.81
N LEU A 119 -16.73 1.44 -3.60
CA LEU A 119 -15.28 1.49 -3.40
C LEU A 119 -14.58 0.26 -4.00
N PHE A 120 -15.03 -0.94 -3.64
CA PHE A 120 -14.46 -2.20 -4.15
C PHE A 120 -14.48 -2.28 -5.68
N ARG A 121 -15.60 -1.92 -6.33
CA ARG A 121 -15.71 -1.91 -7.79
C ARG A 121 -14.74 -0.90 -8.42
N THR A 122 -14.63 0.30 -7.86
CA THR A 122 -13.73 1.34 -8.39
C THR A 122 -12.26 0.97 -8.24
N CYS A 123 -11.86 0.32 -7.14
CA CYS A 123 -10.48 -0.12 -6.92
C CYS A 123 -10.01 -1.18 -7.93
N ILE A 124 -10.91 -2.00 -8.48
CA ILE A 124 -10.56 -3.02 -9.49
C ILE A 124 -10.70 -2.45 -10.90
N SER A 125 -11.81 -1.78 -11.19
CA SER A 125 -12.10 -1.27 -12.54
C SER A 125 -11.12 -0.18 -12.98
N LEU A 126 -10.72 0.74 -12.09
CA LEU A 126 -9.87 1.86 -12.46
C LEU A 126 -8.45 1.40 -12.90
N PRO A 127 -7.72 0.56 -12.15
CA PRO A 127 -6.43 0.04 -12.61
C PRO A 127 -6.54 -0.78 -13.90
N VAL A 128 -7.58 -1.62 -14.03
CA VAL A 128 -7.79 -2.42 -15.26
C VAL A 128 -7.98 -1.53 -16.47
N VAL A 129 -8.77 -0.46 -16.36
CA VAL A 129 -8.94 0.52 -17.45
C VAL A 129 -7.60 1.17 -17.77
N ILE A 130 -6.84 1.62 -16.77
CA ILE A 130 -5.51 2.23 -16.98
C ILE A 130 -4.58 1.26 -17.70
N MET A 131 -4.58 -0.02 -17.34
CA MET A 131 -3.74 -1.04 -17.98
C MET A 131 -4.13 -1.31 -19.43
N ILE A 132 -5.42 -1.33 -19.76
CA ILE A 132 -5.90 -1.48 -21.14
C ILE A 132 -5.48 -0.26 -21.96
N LEU A 133 -5.63 0.95 -21.40
CA LEU A 133 -5.22 2.18 -22.05
C LEU A 133 -3.69 2.18 -22.27
N THR A 134 -2.88 1.88 -21.27
CA THR A 134 -1.42 1.85 -21.43
C THR A 134 -0.97 0.79 -22.44
N HIS A 135 -1.59 -0.39 -22.44
CA HIS A 135 -1.30 -1.43 -23.42
C HIS A 135 -1.61 -0.96 -24.85
N THR A 136 -2.78 -0.34 -25.07
CA THR A 136 -3.22 0.12 -26.40
C THR A 136 -2.46 1.35 -26.91
N PHE A 137 -2.20 2.34 -26.06
CA PHE A 137 -1.49 3.56 -26.44
C PHE A 137 0.01 3.36 -26.66
N TYR A 138 0.68 2.62 -25.76
CA TYR A 138 2.12 2.38 -25.85
C TYR A 138 2.48 1.11 -26.62
N LYS A 139 1.48 0.37 -27.13
CA LYS A 139 1.66 -0.93 -27.81
C LYS A 139 2.59 -1.85 -27.01
N SER A 140 2.33 -1.92 -25.69
CA SER A 140 3.21 -2.60 -24.74
C SER A 140 3.27 -4.10 -25.02
N SER A 141 4.41 -4.73 -24.74
CA SER A 141 4.54 -6.18 -24.90
C SER A 141 3.63 -6.93 -23.93
N TRP A 142 3.22 -8.14 -24.32
CA TRP A 142 2.42 -9.00 -23.45
C TRP A 142 3.15 -9.36 -22.15
N ASN A 143 4.48 -9.47 -22.15
CA ASN A 143 5.26 -9.73 -20.93
C ASN A 143 5.20 -8.56 -19.95
N CYS A 144 5.26 -7.31 -20.43
CA CYS A 144 5.08 -6.12 -19.60
C CYS A 144 3.66 -6.03 -19.04
N THR A 145 2.66 -6.37 -19.86
CA THR A 145 1.26 -6.36 -19.46
C THR A 145 0.98 -7.41 -18.39
N LEU A 146 1.45 -8.64 -18.58
CA LEU A 146 1.33 -9.71 -17.58
C LEU A 146 2.07 -9.37 -16.29
N SER A 147 3.28 -8.80 -16.39
CA SER A 147 4.02 -8.32 -15.21
C SER A 147 3.26 -7.22 -14.46
N SER A 148 2.56 -6.33 -15.17
CA SER A 148 1.70 -5.31 -14.56
C SER A 148 0.50 -5.93 -13.83
N VAL A 149 -0.10 -6.99 -14.40
CA VAL A 149 -1.22 -7.73 -13.75
C VAL A 149 -0.72 -8.42 -12.49
N SER A 150 0.41 -9.13 -12.58
CA SER A 150 1.04 -9.80 -11.43
C SER A 150 1.36 -8.82 -10.31
N GLY A 151 1.89 -7.64 -10.66
CA GLY A 151 2.12 -6.56 -9.71
C GLY A 151 0.84 -6.10 -9.03
N LEU A 152 -0.20 -5.78 -9.80
CA LEU A 152 -1.49 -5.36 -9.24
C LEU A 152 -2.07 -6.39 -8.24
N LEU A 153 -2.04 -7.67 -8.59
CA LEU A 153 -2.53 -8.75 -7.72
C LEU A 153 -1.71 -8.87 -6.43
N THR A 154 -0.38 -8.85 -6.54
CA THR A 154 0.52 -8.89 -5.38
C THR A 154 0.31 -7.67 -4.49
N GLY A 155 0.23 -6.46 -5.06
CA GLY A 155 0.01 -5.22 -4.32
C GLY A 155 -1.32 -5.22 -3.55
N ILE A 156 -2.42 -5.64 -4.18
CA ILE A 156 -3.73 -5.77 -3.52
C ILE A 156 -3.65 -6.77 -2.36
N SER A 157 -3.03 -7.93 -2.60
CA SER A 157 -2.89 -8.96 -1.57
C SER A 157 -2.09 -8.47 -0.37
N MET A 158 -0.96 -7.80 -0.62
CA MET A 158 -0.12 -7.24 0.45
C MET A 158 -0.89 -6.18 1.26
N CYS A 159 -1.59 -5.27 0.59
CA CYS A 159 -2.43 -4.27 1.24
C CYS A 159 -3.53 -4.90 2.11
N GLU A 160 -4.23 -5.92 1.61
CA GLU A 160 -5.29 -6.59 2.37
C GLU A 160 -4.75 -7.30 3.61
N ILE A 161 -3.68 -8.09 3.46
CA ILE A 161 -3.08 -8.81 4.58
C ILE A 161 -2.58 -7.82 5.62
N LEU A 162 -1.73 -6.85 5.24
CA LEU A 162 -1.13 -5.92 6.19
C LEU A 162 -2.18 -5.03 6.85
N THR A 163 -3.19 -4.57 6.12
CA THR A 163 -4.30 -3.80 6.72
C THR A 163 -5.09 -4.65 7.70
N HIS A 164 -5.28 -5.95 7.42
CA HIS A 164 -5.92 -6.87 8.35
C HIS A 164 -5.08 -7.05 9.61
N MET A 165 -3.78 -7.30 9.46
CA MET A 165 -2.85 -7.41 10.58
C MET A 165 -2.93 -6.16 11.48
N LEU A 166 -2.85 -4.96 10.90
CA LEU A 166 -2.86 -3.71 11.65
C LEU A 166 -4.17 -3.48 12.40
N LYS A 167 -5.31 -3.88 11.83
CA LYS A 167 -6.61 -3.81 12.53
C LYS A 167 -6.60 -4.67 13.80
N TYR A 168 -6.01 -5.85 13.73
CA TYR A 168 -5.86 -6.75 14.88
C TYR A 168 -4.81 -6.28 15.89
N PHE A 169 -3.72 -5.66 15.45
CA PHE A 169 -2.70 -5.16 16.38
C PHE A 169 -3.15 -3.89 17.10
N VAL A 170 -3.76 -2.95 16.39
CA VAL A 170 -4.08 -1.63 16.95
C VAL A 170 -5.37 -1.67 17.77
N LEU A 171 -6.33 -2.54 17.42
CA LEU A 171 -7.63 -2.68 18.12
C LEU A 171 -8.33 -1.35 18.44
N ARG A 172 -8.17 -0.36 17.56
CA ARG A 172 -8.73 0.98 17.77
C ARG A 172 -10.21 1.00 17.45
N ARG A 173 -10.99 1.62 18.35
CA ARG A 173 -12.44 1.79 18.17
C ARG A 173 -12.74 2.97 17.23
N ARG A 174 -13.79 2.82 16.42
CA ARG A 174 -14.25 3.86 15.49
C ARG A 174 -14.92 5.02 16.24
N PRO A 175 -14.88 6.25 15.71
CA PRO A 175 -15.53 7.41 16.32
C PRO A 175 -17.06 7.26 16.51
N ASN A 176 -17.69 6.39 15.72
CA ASN A 176 -19.14 6.14 15.73
C ASN A 176 -19.51 4.85 16.51
N PHE A 177 -18.65 4.39 17.43
CA PHE A 177 -18.78 3.09 18.10
C PHE A 177 -20.13 2.89 18.81
N TYR A 178 -20.61 3.84 19.62
CA TYR A 178 -21.87 3.66 20.34
C TYR A 178 -23.09 3.67 19.43
N SER A 179 -23.05 4.45 18.35
CA SER A 179 -24.14 4.47 17.36
C SER A 179 -24.37 3.11 16.71
N HIS A 180 -23.31 2.32 16.52
CA HIS A 180 -23.39 0.94 16.02
C HIS A 180 -24.00 -0.03 17.03
N LEU A 181 -23.74 0.16 18.33
CA LEU A 181 -24.34 -0.66 19.40
C LEU A 181 -25.85 -0.41 19.50
N CYS A 182 -26.28 0.86 19.50
CA CYS A 182 -27.70 1.22 19.57
C CYS A 182 -28.49 0.85 18.30
N MET A 183 -27.82 0.76 17.15
CA MET A 183 -28.43 0.38 15.86
C MET A 183 -28.75 -1.12 15.72
N GLY A 184 -28.15 -2.00 16.53
CA GLY A 184 -28.42 -3.44 16.49
C GLY A 184 -29.91 -3.78 16.65
N SER A 185 -30.64 -2.97 17.41
CA SER A 185 -32.09 -3.10 17.63
C SER A 185 -32.95 -2.45 16.53
N CYS A 186 -32.37 -1.53 15.73
CA CYS A 186 -33.11 -0.73 14.74
C CYS A 186 -32.96 -1.28 13.30
N ILE A 187 -31.86 -1.98 13.00
CA ILE A 187 -31.55 -2.51 11.66
C ILE A 187 -32.49 -3.65 11.23
N GLN A 188 -33.04 -4.45 12.16
CA GLN A 188 -34.08 -5.43 11.83
C GLN A 188 -35.36 -4.76 11.27
N ASN A 189 -35.67 -3.54 11.71
CA ASN A 189 -36.85 -2.81 11.25
C ASN A 189 -36.60 -1.98 9.97
N LEU A 190 -35.34 -1.73 9.60
CA LEU A 190 -34.98 -0.93 8.41
C LEU A 190 -34.72 -1.77 7.16
N HIS A 191 -34.42 -3.07 7.29
CA HIS A 191 -34.32 -3.98 6.13
C HIS A 191 -35.67 -4.16 5.40
N GLY A 192 -36.79 -3.76 6.00
CA GLY A 192 -38.11 -3.72 5.37
C GLY A 192 -38.44 -2.42 4.61
N ARG A 193 -37.63 -1.35 4.73
CA ARG A 193 -37.85 -0.11 3.96
C ARG A 193 -36.88 -0.04 2.78
N ARG A 194 -37.38 -0.49 1.63
CA ARG A 194 -36.84 -0.19 0.30
C ARG A 194 -36.53 1.32 0.25
N GLN A 195 -35.25 1.68 0.11
CA GLN A 195 -34.84 3.07 -0.01
C GLN A 195 -35.37 3.62 -1.34
N GLU A 196 -36.32 4.55 -1.26
CA GLU A 196 -36.67 5.44 -2.35
C GLU A 196 -35.47 6.35 -2.62
N GLY A 197 -35.12 6.47 -3.90
CA GLY A 197 -33.88 7.07 -4.37
C GLY A 197 -33.74 8.53 -3.98
N ALA A 198 -32.61 8.87 -3.37
CA ALA A 198 -32.11 10.23 -3.41
C ALA A 198 -31.54 10.48 -4.82
N ASP A 199 -32.16 11.39 -5.56
CA ASP A 199 -31.68 11.88 -6.84
C ASP A 199 -30.34 12.61 -6.66
N TYR A 200 -29.24 11.92 -6.94
CA TYR A 200 -27.93 12.53 -7.09
C TYR A 200 -27.78 13.05 -8.53
N SER A 201 -28.37 14.20 -8.80
CA SER A 201 -28.12 14.95 -10.04
C SER A 201 -26.78 15.68 -9.94
N TRP A 202 -25.69 14.98 -10.27
CA TRP A 202 -24.36 15.57 -10.47
C TRP A 202 -23.86 15.26 -11.87
N TRP A 203 -24.55 15.79 -12.88
CA TRP A 203 -24.08 15.78 -14.26
C TRP A 203 -23.64 17.19 -14.66
N ARG A 204 -22.33 17.48 -14.52
CA ARG A 204 -21.62 18.40 -15.42
C ARG A 204 -20.14 17.98 -15.54
N PRO A 205 -19.73 17.40 -16.69
CA PRO A 205 -18.36 17.01 -16.96
C PRO A 205 -17.62 18.17 -17.62
N TRP A 206 -16.59 18.69 -16.97
CA TRP A 206 -15.57 19.47 -17.66
C TRP A 206 -14.21 19.11 -17.07
N ALA A 207 -13.43 18.51 -17.98
CA ALA A 207 -12.00 18.25 -17.92
C ALA A 207 -11.58 17.24 -16.83
N LEU A 208 -11.20 16.01 -17.17
CA LEU A 208 -9.88 15.72 -17.77
C LEU A 208 -8.74 16.50 -17.10
N TRP A 209 -8.76 16.60 -15.76
CA TRP A 209 -7.54 16.78 -14.99
C TRP A 209 -6.74 15.49 -15.12
N THR A 210 -5.83 15.51 -16.10
CA THR A 210 -4.77 14.54 -16.43
C THR A 210 -5.02 13.09 -16.01
N ILE A 211 -4.91 12.15 -16.95
CA ILE A 211 -5.05 10.70 -16.73
C ILE A 211 -4.24 10.19 -15.50
N CYS A 212 -3.19 10.91 -15.10
CA CYS A 212 -2.43 10.69 -13.88
C CYS A 212 -3.06 11.20 -12.57
N LEU A 213 -3.85 12.29 -12.55
CA LEU A 213 -4.47 12.85 -11.34
C LEU A 213 -5.80 12.20 -10.96
N VAL A 214 -6.51 11.60 -11.92
CA VAL A 214 -7.82 10.94 -11.66
C VAL A 214 -7.75 9.92 -10.50
N PRO A 215 -6.75 9.02 -10.42
CA PRO A 215 -6.64 8.09 -9.30
C PRO A 215 -6.35 8.78 -7.97
N TRP A 216 -5.56 9.87 -7.98
CA TRP A 216 -5.22 10.62 -6.78
C TRP A 216 -6.40 11.44 -6.27
N SER A 217 -7.12 12.12 -7.16
CA SER A 217 -8.33 12.87 -6.82
C SER A 217 -9.43 11.95 -6.31
N TRP A 218 -9.61 10.77 -6.91
CA TRP A 218 -10.54 9.77 -6.41
C TRP A 218 -10.15 9.25 -5.03
N ALA A 219 -8.86 8.90 -4.83
CA ALA A 219 -8.37 8.45 -3.53
C ALA A 219 -8.53 9.52 -2.44
N ALA A 220 -8.22 10.78 -2.76
CA ALA A 220 -8.40 11.91 -1.85
C ALA A 220 -9.88 12.13 -1.49
N TYR A 221 -10.78 12.06 -2.47
CA TYR A 221 -12.23 12.16 -2.24
C TYR A 221 -12.72 11.06 -1.30
N VAL A 222 -12.33 9.81 -1.53
CA VAL A 222 -12.67 8.69 -0.64
C VAL A 222 -12.09 8.90 0.76
N ALA A 223 -10.84 9.35 0.89
CA ALA A 223 -10.21 9.62 2.18
C ALA A 223 -10.97 10.71 2.96
N CYS A 224 -11.30 11.82 2.31
CA CYS A 224 -12.08 12.91 2.89
C CYS A 224 -13.47 12.43 3.30
N SER A 225 -14.15 11.64 2.46
CA SER A 225 -15.49 11.13 2.78
C SER A 225 -15.49 10.21 4.00
N ARG A 226 -14.44 9.39 4.20
CA ARG A 226 -14.30 8.53 5.38
C ARG A 226 -14.14 9.30 6.69
N ILE A 227 -13.48 10.45 6.65
CA ILE A 227 -13.32 11.35 7.79
C ILE A 227 -14.62 12.13 8.05
N ALA A 228 -15.23 12.66 6.98
CA ALA A 228 -16.47 13.43 7.06
C ALA A 228 -17.63 12.59 7.65
N ASP A 229 -17.77 11.35 7.18
CA ASP A 229 -18.82 10.43 7.62
C ASP A 229 -18.53 9.81 9.02
N LYS A 230 -17.40 10.17 9.67
CA LYS A 230 -16.97 9.64 10.98
C LYS A 230 -16.75 8.12 11.03
N TRP A 231 -16.40 7.51 9.90
CA TRP A 231 -16.07 6.08 9.83
C TRP A 231 -14.63 5.78 10.25
N HIS A 232 -13.72 6.76 10.10
CA HIS A 232 -12.31 6.63 10.42
C HIS A 232 -11.74 7.86 11.12
N HIS A 233 -10.76 7.63 11.98
CA HIS A 233 -9.90 8.70 12.49
C HIS A 233 -8.94 9.16 11.39
N ALA A 234 -8.58 10.45 11.38
CA ALA A 234 -7.68 11.00 10.37
C ALA A 234 -6.31 10.29 10.36
N SER A 235 -5.77 9.92 11.53
CA SER A 235 -4.51 9.18 11.62
C SER A 235 -4.58 7.80 10.97
N ASP A 236 -5.72 7.11 11.05
CA ASP A 236 -5.90 5.78 10.45
C ASP A 236 -5.92 5.89 8.92
N VAL A 237 -6.50 6.98 8.39
CA VAL A 237 -6.49 7.29 6.96
C VAL A 237 -5.07 7.60 6.47
N VAL A 238 -4.31 8.41 7.21
CA VAL A 238 -2.90 8.71 6.88
C VAL A 238 -2.04 7.45 6.90
N ALA A 239 -2.16 6.63 7.94
CA ALA A 239 -1.46 5.35 8.03
C ALA A 239 -1.82 4.42 6.86
N GLY A 240 -3.09 4.36 6.48
CA GLY A 240 -3.55 3.61 5.31
C GLY A 240 -2.95 4.10 3.99
N ILE A 241 -2.83 5.42 3.79
CA ILE A 241 -2.18 6.01 2.61
C ILE A 241 -0.70 5.62 2.57
N MET A 242 0.02 5.77 3.68
CA MET A 242 1.44 5.40 3.77
C MET A 242 1.65 3.91 3.47
N LEU A 243 0.81 3.05 4.04
CA LEU A 243 0.84 1.61 3.79
C LEU A 243 0.59 1.28 2.32
N GLY A 244 -0.42 1.91 1.71
CA GLY A 244 -0.74 1.73 0.29
C GLY A 244 0.42 2.12 -0.63
N ILE A 245 1.07 3.25 -0.34
CA ILE A 245 2.26 3.70 -1.09
C ILE A 245 3.41 2.70 -0.92
N ALA A 246 3.69 2.24 0.30
CA ALA A 246 4.75 1.26 0.56
C ALA A 246 4.52 -0.06 -0.20
N CYS A 247 3.30 -0.61 -0.13
CA CYS A 247 2.94 -1.82 -0.87
C CYS A 247 3.04 -1.64 -2.38
N ALA A 248 2.60 -0.49 -2.91
CA ALA A 248 2.70 -0.19 -4.33
C ALA A 248 4.16 -0.13 -4.81
N LEU A 249 5.05 0.52 -4.04
CA LEU A 249 6.48 0.61 -4.35
C LEU A 249 7.15 -0.78 -4.32
N VAL A 250 6.90 -1.58 -3.28
CA VAL A 250 7.45 -2.93 -3.18
C VAL A 250 6.97 -3.80 -4.34
N SER A 251 5.67 -3.74 -4.65
CA SER A 251 5.09 -4.52 -5.74
C SER A 251 5.62 -4.10 -7.11
N TYR A 252 5.80 -2.80 -7.35
CA TYR A 252 6.37 -2.28 -8.59
C TYR A 252 7.84 -2.72 -8.75
N HIS A 253 8.68 -2.47 -7.75
CA HIS A 253 10.11 -2.81 -7.82
C HIS A 253 10.40 -4.31 -7.84
N SER A 254 9.43 -5.15 -7.49
CA SER A 254 9.56 -6.61 -7.62
C SER A 254 9.55 -7.08 -9.08
N LEU A 255 9.00 -6.27 -10.00
CA LEU A 255 8.73 -6.67 -11.39
C LEU A 255 9.30 -5.67 -12.42
N PHE A 256 9.55 -4.44 -12.01
CA PHE A 256 10.03 -3.35 -12.85
C PHE A 256 11.30 -2.69 -12.28
N PRO A 257 12.17 -2.16 -13.16
CA PRO A 257 13.30 -1.34 -12.77
C PRO A 257 12.90 -0.09 -11.99
N HIS A 258 13.90 0.56 -11.40
CA HIS A 258 13.70 1.81 -10.65
C HIS A 258 12.88 2.84 -11.44
N VAL A 259 11.98 3.56 -10.77
CA VAL A 259 11.02 4.49 -11.40
C VAL A 259 11.69 5.63 -12.19
N LEU A 260 12.91 6.01 -11.83
CA LEU A 260 13.70 7.03 -12.52
C LEU A 260 14.58 6.48 -13.65
N SER A 261 14.58 5.18 -13.88
CA SER A 261 15.36 4.59 -14.98
C SER A 261 14.66 4.81 -16.32
N GLU A 262 15.43 4.96 -17.39
CA GLU A 262 14.91 5.08 -18.76
C GLU A 262 14.03 3.87 -19.15
N GLN A 263 14.25 2.73 -18.50
CA GLN A 263 13.58 1.46 -18.74
C GLN A 263 12.45 1.17 -17.73
N ALA A 264 11.99 2.16 -16.97
CA ALA A 264 10.94 1.99 -15.96
C ALA A 264 9.64 1.36 -16.52
N GLY A 265 9.34 1.56 -17.80
CA GLY A 265 8.17 0.98 -18.47
C GLY A 265 8.34 -0.46 -18.97
N THR A 266 9.52 -1.04 -18.83
CA THR A 266 9.85 -2.37 -19.34
C THR A 266 10.11 -3.34 -18.19
N SER A 267 9.41 -4.47 -18.15
CA SER A 267 9.60 -5.43 -17.05
C SER A 267 10.98 -6.09 -17.10
N HIS A 268 11.47 -6.57 -15.96
CA HIS A 268 12.76 -7.27 -15.89
C HIS A 268 12.84 -8.47 -16.84
N ILE A 269 11.72 -9.17 -17.04
CA ILE A 269 11.61 -10.30 -17.96
C ILE A 269 11.85 -9.84 -19.41
N GLU A 270 11.20 -8.75 -19.82
CA GLU A 270 11.32 -8.22 -21.18
C GLU A 270 12.74 -7.70 -21.43
N LEU A 271 13.36 -7.01 -20.46
CA LEU A 271 14.75 -6.57 -20.54
C LEU A 271 15.72 -7.74 -20.67
N ALA A 272 15.49 -8.84 -19.95
CA ALA A 272 16.31 -10.03 -20.05
C ALA A 272 16.21 -10.70 -21.44
N ILE A 273 15.01 -10.69 -22.05
CA ILE A 273 14.80 -11.19 -23.41
C ILE A 273 15.52 -10.31 -24.42
N GLN A 274 15.41 -8.98 -24.29
CA GLN A 274 16.09 -8.03 -25.17
C GLN A 274 17.62 -8.18 -25.12
N LYS A 275 18.19 -8.29 -23.90
CA LYS A 275 19.64 -8.52 -23.72
C LYS A 275 20.13 -9.84 -24.35
N LYS A 276 19.30 -10.87 -24.39
CA LYS A 276 19.66 -12.18 -24.98
C LYS A 276 19.62 -12.16 -26.51
N ASN A 277 18.84 -11.26 -27.08
CA ASN A 277 18.68 -11.10 -28.53
C ASN A 277 19.67 -10.10 -29.15
N GLN A 278 20.46 -9.40 -28.32
CA GLN A 278 21.58 -8.55 -28.71
C GLN A 278 22.88 -9.36 -28.75
#